data_AF-A0A660YIK7-F1
#
_entry.id   AF-A0A660YIK7-F1
#
_cell.length_a   1.000
_cell.length_b   1.000
_cell.length_c   1.000
_cell.angle_alpha   90.00
_cell.angle_beta   90.00
_cell.angle_gamma   90.00
#
_symmetry.space_group_name_H-M   'P 1'
#
loop_
_entity.id
_entity.type
_entity.pdbx_description
1 polymer ?
#
loop_
_entity_poly.entity_id
_entity_poly.type
_entity_poly.pdbx_seq_one_letter_code
_entity_poly.pdbx_strand_id
1 'polypeptide(L)'
;MKYNRNLNYIMLVHLVLLAVILSCAKYGGKMYYRLHLLWTRNFDITQIADLNNDSNDEILISHPGDQSCQIDVMDWELKTFYKSFRIDFDWKYWVGAFPAENFDSVNFLVSYRRNNKIFYKLLPPTPLTVGKSVHRSFLKNIVSFTQQKEIKTDKIPAKGMKDFITYTKAKDTKESDFHQSMGFLSFFNTPEGKKLALFSVNTGWDKNGKRGVIAYDVKRGRVAWKFYFGSTLVQSKVINFDKKNGDEIVISTYASNNGLSLNGTGDDSSYVFVLNSAGNLLWKRNIGPYWTRVNFETGYFDSYKKPELVVYLGLNRDVKPEHDVMYLIDPLTGKILRKSKKAMLSSGCSHYERSARGDFTGDGIDEIVAGTRDGYIKMIDGFFNIIKQSKGYNRIIDVIAVEDFDNDGRPEIAAFIRDEKIVI
;
A
#
# COMPACT_ATOMS: atom_id res chain seq x y z
N MET A 1 55.96 4.44 -50.18
CA MET A 1 54.58 4.98 -50.10
C MET A 1 53.68 3.97 -49.39
N LYS A 2 53.63 4.00 -48.06
CA LYS A 2 52.67 3.23 -47.24
C LYS A 2 51.64 4.22 -46.70
N TYR A 3 50.73 4.66 -47.56
CA TYR A 3 49.67 5.58 -47.19
C TYR A 3 48.40 4.79 -46.80
N ASN A 4 48.07 4.90 -45.51
CA ASN A 4 46.71 4.99 -44.96
C ASN A 4 45.69 3.85 -45.17
N ARG A 5 46.04 2.62 -44.74
CA ARG A 5 45.01 1.63 -44.37
C ARG A 5 44.18 2.06 -43.14
N ASN A 6 44.73 2.88 -42.25
CA ASN A 6 44.02 3.36 -41.07
C ASN A 6 42.94 4.40 -41.39
N LEU A 7 43.12 5.22 -42.43
CA LEU A 7 42.10 6.21 -42.82
C LEU A 7 40.85 5.54 -43.38
N ASN A 8 41.01 4.50 -44.19
CA ASN A 8 39.89 3.73 -44.73
C ASN A 8 39.16 2.96 -43.63
N TYR A 9 39.87 2.50 -42.59
CA TYR A 9 39.25 1.83 -41.45
C TYR A 9 38.47 2.81 -40.56
N ILE A 10 39.02 3.99 -40.31
CA ILE A 10 38.34 5.05 -39.56
C ILE A 10 37.09 5.52 -40.31
N MET A 11 37.18 5.70 -41.63
CA MET A 11 36.06 6.13 -42.46
C MET A 11 34.96 5.05 -42.55
N LEU A 12 35.34 3.77 -42.61
CA LEU A 12 34.41 2.64 -42.56
C LEU A 12 33.72 2.55 -41.20
N VAL A 13 34.46 2.72 -40.10
CA VAL A 13 33.89 2.75 -38.75
C VAL A 13 32.92 3.92 -38.59
N HIS A 14 33.24 5.11 -39.11
CA HIS A 14 32.33 6.27 -39.05
C HIS A 14 31.10 6.09 -39.94
N LEU A 15 31.23 5.48 -41.13
CA LEU A 15 30.08 5.18 -42.00
C LEU A 15 29.17 4.10 -41.40
N VAL A 16 29.73 3.08 -40.74
CA VAL A 16 28.96 2.08 -40.00
C VAL A 16 28.29 2.72 -38.78
N LEU A 17 28.99 3.59 -38.03
CA LEU A 17 28.39 4.30 -36.90
C LEU A 17 27.27 5.25 -37.35
N LEU A 18 27.45 5.96 -38.47
CA LEU A 18 26.43 6.84 -39.04
C LEU A 18 25.24 6.04 -39.58
N ALA A 19 25.47 4.88 -40.20
CA ALA A 19 24.41 3.96 -40.63
C ALA A 19 23.64 3.37 -39.43
N VAL A 20 24.33 3.05 -38.33
CA VAL A 20 23.69 2.63 -37.07
C VAL A 20 22.86 3.78 -36.48
N ILE A 21 23.41 4.99 -36.40
CA ILE A 21 22.72 6.18 -35.88
C ILE A 21 21.49 6.53 -36.73
N LEU A 22 21.60 6.45 -38.06
CA LEU A 22 20.49 6.72 -38.98
C LEU A 22 19.47 5.57 -39.01
N SER A 23 19.89 4.31 -38.80
CA SER A 23 18.97 3.18 -38.61
C SER A 23 18.20 3.25 -37.29
N CYS A 24 18.75 3.94 -36.28
CA CYS A 24 18.05 4.25 -35.03
C CYS A 24 17.16 5.49 -35.14
N ALA A 25 17.24 6.27 -36.22
CA ALA A 25 16.62 7.59 -36.29
C ALA A 25 15.23 7.65 -36.93
N LYS A 26 14.68 6.57 -37.51
CA LYS A 26 13.30 6.58 -38.06
C LYS A 26 12.70 5.17 -38.19
N TYR A 27 12.28 4.60 -37.08
CA TYR A 27 11.23 3.57 -36.94
C TYR A 27 10.79 3.70 -35.46
N GLY A 28 9.58 4.15 -35.14
CA GLY A 28 8.38 3.34 -35.31
C GLY A 28 8.42 2.19 -34.29
N GLY A 29 8.03 2.49 -33.04
CA GLY A 29 7.71 1.51 -31.99
C GLY A 29 8.76 0.44 -31.70
N LYS A 30 9.71 0.74 -30.81
CA LYS A 30 10.30 -0.26 -29.89
C LYS A 30 10.77 0.46 -28.64
N MET A 31 10.11 0.20 -27.51
CA MET A 31 10.48 0.73 -26.21
C MET A 31 11.84 0.16 -25.80
N TYR A 32 12.86 1.01 -25.82
CA TYR A 32 14.02 0.80 -24.98
C TYR A 32 13.61 1.26 -23.58
N TYR A 33 13.54 0.35 -22.60
CA TYR A 33 13.65 0.76 -21.21
C TYR A 33 15.05 1.35 -21.03
N ARG A 34 15.18 2.66 -21.25
CA ARG A 34 16.32 3.42 -20.74
C ARG A 34 16.03 3.60 -19.26
N LEU A 35 16.56 2.69 -18.44
CA LEU A 35 16.75 2.96 -17.01
C LEU A 35 17.75 4.12 -16.92
N HIS A 36 17.23 5.34 -16.97
CA HIS A 36 18.01 6.50 -16.58
C HIS A 36 18.38 6.33 -15.12
N LEU A 37 19.66 6.53 -14.81
CA LEU A 37 20.16 6.68 -13.45
C LEU A 37 19.61 8.03 -12.91
N LEU A 38 18.33 8.06 -12.55
CA LEU A 38 17.64 9.31 -12.19
C LEU A 38 17.95 9.77 -10.77
N TRP A 39 18.57 8.93 -9.92
CA TRP A 39 18.68 9.25 -8.49
C TRP A 39 19.96 8.70 -7.85
N THR A 40 20.65 9.56 -7.08
CA THR A 40 21.81 9.22 -6.24
C THR A 40 21.48 9.22 -4.74
N ARG A 41 20.20 9.20 -4.37
CA ARG A 41 19.74 9.19 -2.97
C ARG A 41 18.78 8.03 -2.71
N ASN A 42 18.92 7.40 -1.53
CA ASN A 42 18.02 6.37 -1.03
C ASN A 42 16.62 6.97 -0.84
N PHE A 43 15.60 6.29 -1.34
CA PHE A 43 14.19 6.55 -1.05
C PHE A 43 13.62 5.35 -0.29
N ASP A 44 12.76 5.60 0.70
CA ASP A 44 12.19 4.52 1.52
C ASP A 44 10.79 4.11 1.06
N ILE A 45 9.98 5.06 0.56
CA ILE A 45 8.56 4.81 0.26
C ILE A 45 8.13 5.64 -0.94
N THR A 46 7.62 4.95 -1.97
CA THR A 46 6.85 5.53 -3.07
C THR A 46 5.40 5.09 -2.92
N GLN A 47 4.46 6.04 -2.83
CA GLN A 47 3.03 5.73 -2.93
C GLN A 47 2.53 6.21 -4.28
N ILE A 48 1.77 5.35 -4.94
CA ILE A 48 0.99 5.71 -6.12
C ILE A 48 -0.41 6.02 -5.59
N ALA A 49 -0.91 7.22 -5.88
CA ALA A 49 -2.24 7.63 -5.49
C ALA A 49 -2.76 8.65 -6.49
N ASP A 50 -3.98 8.44 -6.96
CA ASP A 50 -4.77 9.48 -7.60
C ASP A 50 -5.24 10.51 -6.54
N LEU A 51 -4.46 11.58 -6.40
CA LEU A 51 -4.64 12.64 -5.41
C LEU A 51 -5.86 13.52 -5.74
N ASN A 52 -6.18 13.66 -7.02
CA ASN A 52 -7.15 14.64 -7.52
C ASN A 52 -8.46 13.97 -8.03
N ASN A 53 -8.50 12.65 -8.06
CA ASN A 53 -9.59 11.82 -8.54
C ASN A 53 -9.90 12.02 -10.04
N ASP A 54 -8.87 12.30 -10.85
CA ASP A 54 -8.95 12.43 -12.32
C ASP A 54 -8.60 11.14 -13.06
N SER A 55 -8.35 10.05 -12.33
CA SER A 55 -7.90 8.74 -12.81
C SER A 55 -6.45 8.68 -13.31
N ASN A 56 -5.67 9.76 -13.15
CA ASN A 56 -4.22 9.74 -13.32
C ASN A 56 -3.55 9.58 -11.96
N ASP A 57 -2.71 8.55 -11.87
CA ASP A 57 -1.97 8.28 -10.67
C ASP A 57 -0.80 9.26 -10.51
N GLU A 58 -0.65 9.86 -9.33
CA GLU A 58 0.55 10.61 -8.98
C GLU A 58 1.46 9.80 -8.06
N ILE A 59 2.76 10.08 -8.16
CA ILE A 59 3.76 9.47 -7.30
C ILE A 59 4.13 10.42 -6.17
N LEU A 60 3.93 9.94 -4.94
CA LEU A 60 4.44 10.52 -3.71
C LEU A 60 5.78 9.86 -3.37
N ILE A 61 6.87 10.61 -3.45
CA ILE A 61 8.21 10.12 -3.10
C ILE A 61 8.59 10.67 -1.73
N SER A 62 8.69 9.80 -0.72
CA SER A 62 9.16 10.19 0.61
C SER A 62 10.69 10.06 0.69
N HIS A 63 11.35 11.18 1.01
CA HIS A 63 12.77 11.25 1.37
C HIS A 63 12.88 11.39 2.90
N PRO A 64 13.01 10.28 3.64
CA PRO A 64 13.29 10.38 5.05
C PRO A 64 14.73 10.84 5.26
N GLY A 65 14.88 11.93 5.99
CA GLY A 65 16.09 12.24 6.73
C GLY A 65 15.86 11.95 8.22
N ASP A 66 16.93 11.81 8.99
CA ASP A 66 16.86 11.61 10.45
C ASP A 66 16.00 12.66 11.18
N GLN A 67 15.79 13.82 10.56
CA GLN A 67 15.08 14.98 11.11
C GLN A 67 14.27 15.75 10.05
N SER A 68 14.08 15.22 8.86
CA SER A 68 13.29 15.89 7.81
C SER A 68 12.50 14.88 7.01
N CYS A 69 11.35 15.29 6.50
CA CYS A 69 10.58 14.54 5.53
C CYS A 69 10.31 15.47 4.35
N GLN A 70 10.78 15.08 3.17
CA GLN A 70 10.40 15.73 1.92
C GLN A 70 9.51 14.76 1.15
N ILE A 71 8.39 15.26 0.66
CA ILE A 71 7.50 14.56 -0.26
C ILE A 71 7.46 15.31 -1.56
N ASP A 72 7.87 14.65 -2.63
CA ASP A 72 7.71 15.16 -3.98
C ASP A 72 6.46 14.54 -4.59
N VAL A 73 5.64 15.37 -5.24
CA VAL A 73 4.48 14.96 -6.05
C VAL A 73 4.86 15.10 -7.51
N MET A 74 4.80 13.99 -8.24
CA MET A 74 5.15 13.91 -9.64
C MET A 74 3.98 13.34 -10.44
N ASP A 75 3.71 13.94 -11.60
CA ASP A 75 2.86 13.33 -12.61
C ASP A 75 3.48 12.02 -13.09
N TRP A 76 2.73 10.92 -13.06
CA TRP A 76 3.26 9.68 -13.57
C TRP A 76 3.44 9.69 -15.09
N GLU A 77 2.51 10.25 -15.86
CA GLU A 77 2.54 10.23 -17.32
C GLU A 77 3.54 11.26 -17.87
N LEU A 78 3.44 12.50 -17.40
CA LEU A 78 4.27 13.63 -17.82
C LEU A 78 5.67 13.61 -17.21
N LYS A 79 5.93 12.73 -16.22
CA LYS A 79 7.18 12.68 -15.44
C LYS A 79 7.63 14.06 -14.93
N THR A 80 6.67 14.95 -14.66
CA THR A 80 6.92 16.34 -14.30
C THR A 80 6.61 16.54 -12.83
N PHE A 81 7.55 17.17 -12.10
CA PHE A 81 7.34 17.54 -10.71
C PHE A 81 6.33 18.68 -10.63
N TYR A 82 5.23 18.42 -9.95
CA TYR A 82 4.25 19.46 -9.67
C TYR A 82 4.67 20.29 -8.47
N LYS A 83 5.10 19.61 -7.39
CA LYS A 83 5.31 20.26 -6.09
C LYS A 83 6.17 19.42 -5.16
N SER A 84 7.02 20.09 -4.38
CA SER A 84 7.76 19.48 -3.28
C SER A 84 7.28 20.05 -1.95
N PHE A 85 6.95 19.16 -1.03
CA PHE A 85 6.51 19.47 0.33
C PHE A 85 7.62 19.06 1.28
N ARG A 86 8.25 20.02 1.96
CA ARG A 86 9.31 19.73 2.93
C ARG A 86 8.91 20.16 4.32
N ILE A 87 9.05 19.24 5.26
CA ILE A 87 8.94 19.51 6.68
C ILE A 87 10.25 19.13 7.38
N ASP A 88 10.81 20.10 8.08
CA ASP A 88 12.03 19.92 8.86
C ASP A 88 11.67 19.92 10.35
N PHE A 89 12.24 18.98 11.08
CA PHE A 89 12.11 18.85 12.52
C PHE A 89 13.46 19.04 13.20
N ASP A 90 13.45 19.44 14.46
CA ASP A 90 14.62 19.56 15.33
C ASP A 90 14.79 18.36 16.28
N TRP A 91 13.89 17.38 16.18
CA TRP A 91 13.82 16.20 17.02
C TRP A 91 13.46 14.98 16.18
N LYS A 92 13.65 13.79 16.74
CA LYS A 92 13.25 12.52 16.12
C LYS A 92 11.73 12.37 16.12
N TYR A 93 11.08 12.82 15.06
CA TYR A 93 9.69 12.50 14.73
C TYR A 93 9.67 11.49 13.60
N TRP A 94 8.70 10.57 13.63
CA TRP A 94 8.34 9.85 12.41
C TRP A 94 7.22 10.62 11.71
N VAL A 95 7.38 10.84 10.42
CA VAL A 95 6.41 11.57 9.60
C VAL A 95 6.07 10.77 8.37
N GLY A 96 4.77 10.55 8.17
CA GLY A 96 4.22 10.11 6.90
C GLY A 96 3.38 11.23 6.31
N ALA A 97 3.47 11.42 5.00
CA ALA A 97 2.45 12.19 4.29
C ALA A 97 1.33 11.30 3.82
N PHE A 98 0.19 11.92 3.56
CA PHE A 98 -0.88 11.31 2.82
C PHE A 98 -1.62 12.39 2.01
N PRO A 99 -2.30 11.97 0.92
CA PRO A 99 -3.03 12.88 0.04
C PRO A 99 -4.01 13.79 0.80
N ALA A 100 -4.27 14.98 0.27
CA ALA A 100 -5.32 15.87 0.76
C ALA A 100 -6.52 15.89 -0.20
N GLU A 101 -7.51 16.76 0.05
CA GLU A 101 -8.65 16.93 -0.87
C GLU A 101 -8.25 17.64 -2.18
N ASN A 102 -7.20 18.49 -2.14
CA ASN A 102 -6.72 19.22 -3.31
C ASN A 102 -5.37 18.66 -3.76
N PHE A 103 -5.20 18.57 -5.08
CA PHE A 103 -3.99 18.10 -5.75
C PHE A 103 -2.69 18.74 -5.27
N ASP A 104 -2.75 20.06 -5.03
CA ASP A 104 -1.59 20.86 -4.69
C ASP A 104 -1.33 20.87 -3.17
N SER A 105 -1.87 19.92 -2.43
CA SER A 105 -1.83 19.90 -0.98
C SER A 105 -1.63 18.50 -0.41
N VAL A 106 -0.97 18.43 0.74
CA VAL A 106 -0.67 17.17 1.43
C VAL A 106 -0.96 17.32 2.91
N ASN A 107 -1.45 16.26 3.55
CA ASN A 107 -1.52 16.18 4.99
C ASN A 107 -0.29 15.48 5.54
N PHE A 108 0.09 15.79 6.79
CA PHE A 108 1.15 15.05 7.48
C PHE A 108 0.60 14.34 8.70
N LEU A 109 0.90 13.05 8.80
CA LEU A 109 0.79 12.27 10.02
C LEU A 109 2.14 12.30 10.74
N VAL A 110 2.20 13.02 11.85
CA VAL A 110 3.40 13.15 12.68
C VAL A 110 3.24 12.29 13.92
N SER A 111 4.26 11.51 14.25
CA SER A 111 4.31 10.74 15.49
C SER A 111 5.59 10.97 16.29
N TYR A 112 5.45 10.93 17.61
CA TYR A 112 6.57 11.04 18.54
C TYR A 112 6.30 10.29 19.83
N ARG A 113 7.37 9.91 20.52
CA ARG A 113 7.33 9.24 21.81
C ARG A 113 7.75 10.20 22.91
N ARG A 114 7.03 10.19 24.04
CA ARG A 114 7.45 10.87 25.28
C ARG A 114 7.06 10.01 26.46
N ASN A 115 8.05 9.61 27.26
CA ASN A 115 7.88 8.66 28.35
C ASN A 115 7.19 7.38 27.84
N ASN A 116 6.19 6.89 28.57
CA ASN A 116 5.39 5.71 28.26
C ASN A 116 4.24 6.02 27.26
N LYS A 117 4.36 7.03 26.40
CA LYS A 117 3.31 7.44 25.47
C LYS A 117 3.83 7.65 24.06
N ILE A 118 3.03 7.24 23.08
CA ILE A 118 3.21 7.56 21.66
C ILE A 118 2.05 8.47 21.25
N PHE A 119 2.38 9.58 20.63
CA PHE A 119 1.45 10.60 20.20
C PHE A 119 1.41 10.63 18.68
N TYR A 120 0.20 10.79 18.14
CA TYR A 120 -0.02 11.04 16.73
C TYR A 120 -0.77 12.34 16.55
N LYS A 121 -0.37 13.11 15.55
CA LYS A 121 -0.99 14.37 15.15
C LYS A 121 -1.16 14.41 13.66
N LEU A 122 -2.28 14.98 13.23
CA LEU A 122 -2.55 15.26 11.84
C LEU A 122 -2.38 16.75 11.62
N LEU A 123 -1.45 17.10 10.73
CA LEU A 123 -1.24 18.47 10.30
C LEU A 123 -2.01 18.64 8.99
N PRO A 124 -3.07 19.47 8.96
CA PRO A 124 -3.81 19.72 7.73
C PRO A 124 -2.91 20.41 6.71
N PRO A 125 -3.27 20.39 5.42
CA PRO A 125 -2.65 21.25 4.44
C PRO A 125 -2.85 22.70 4.89
N THR A 126 -1.75 23.42 5.11
CA THR A 126 -1.80 24.85 5.42
C THR A 126 -1.09 25.60 4.30
N PRO A 127 -1.30 26.92 4.14
CA PRO A 127 -0.44 27.72 3.28
C PRO A 127 1.05 27.60 3.61
N LEU A 128 1.38 27.19 4.85
CA LEU A 128 2.75 26.91 5.30
C LEU A 128 3.31 25.58 4.79
N THR A 129 2.46 24.63 4.38
CA THR A 129 2.93 23.39 3.73
C THR A 129 3.00 23.56 2.21
N VAL A 130 2.45 24.64 1.65
CA VAL A 130 2.53 24.97 0.23
C VAL A 130 3.85 25.69 -0.06
N GLY A 131 4.94 24.93 -0.25
CA GLY A 131 6.22 25.45 -0.76
C GLY A 131 7.09 26.24 0.22
N LYS A 132 6.80 26.21 1.52
CA LYS A 132 7.68 26.76 2.57
C LYS A 132 7.90 25.71 3.66
N SER A 133 9.05 25.74 4.33
CA SER A 133 9.27 24.87 5.50
C SER A 133 8.29 25.24 6.61
N VAL A 134 7.61 24.25 7.19
CA VAL A 134 6.75 24.46 8.36
C VAL A 134 7.61 24.92 9.53
N HIS A 135 7.42 26.16 9.98
CA HIS A 135 8.25 26.74 11.04
C HIS A 135 8.01 26.02 12.39
N ARG A 136 9.10 25.78 13.14
CA ARG A 136 9.12 25.08 14.45
C ARG A 136 8.05 25.55 15.45
N SER A 137 7.65 26.81 15.40
CA SER A 137 6.58 27.36 16.26
C SER A 137 5.22 26.70 16.06
N PHE A 138 4.96 26.11 14.89
CA PHE A 138 3.74 25.34 14.62
C PHE A 138 3.63 24.10 15.53
N LEU A 139 4.78 23.60 15.99
CA LEU A 139 4.89 22.48 16.93
C LEU A 139 5.24 22.94 18.35
N LYS A 140 5.40 24.24 18.65
CA LYS A 140 5.82 24.69 20.00
C LYS A 140 4.81 24.35 21.09
N ASN A 141 3.51 24.23 20.76
CA ASN A 141 2.49 23.68 21.67
C ASN A 141 2.65 22.17 21.94
N ILE A 142 3.61 21.49 21.29
CA ILE A 142 3.93 20.07 21.43
C ILE A 142 5.13 19.86 22.37
N VAL A 143 6.03 20.85 22.49
CA VAL A 143 7.36 20.65 23.10
C VAL A 143 7.63 21.55 24.33
N SER A 144 6.93 22.65 24.56
CA SER A 144 7.30 23.53 25.69
C SER A 144 6.67 23.11 27.03
N PHE A 145 7.33 22.23 27.79
CA PHE A 145 7.14 22.24 29.26
C PHE A 145 8.34 21.79 30.11
N THR A 146 9.45 21.35 29.52
CA THR A 146 10.53 20.79 30.36
C THR A 146 11.68 21.72 30.69
N GLN A 147 11.84 22.95 30.15
CA GLN A 147 12.97 23.80 30.58
C GLN A 147 13.03 25.29 30.19
N GLN A 148 11.91 26.01 29.99
CA GLN A 148 11.99 27.47 29.76
C GLN A 148 11.27 28.29 30.84
N LYS A 149 12.09 29.05 31.61
CA LYS A 149 11.69 30.27 32.31
C LYS A 149 10.92 31.18 31.34
N GLU A 150 9.81 31.71 31.86
CA GLU A 150 8.85 32.65 31.27
C GLU A 150 9.33 33.41 30.02
N ILE A 151 8.77 33.07 28.86
CA ILE A 151 8.66 33.99 27.73
C ILE A 151 7.21 34.48 27.71
N LYS A 152 7.00 35.72 28.17
CA LYS A 152 5.76 36.48 28.01
C LYS A 152 5.72 37.06 26.60
N THR A 153 5.13 36.36 25.66
CA THR A 153 4.73 36.96 24.38
C THR A 153 3.27 36.65 24.13
N ASP A 154 2.46 37.70 24.22
CA ASP A 154 1.05 37.70 23.88
C ASP A 154 0.82 37.47 22.38
N LYS A 155 -0.20 36.68 22.07
CA LYS A 155 -0.86 36.52 20.74
C LYS A 155 -0.28 35.49 19.76
N ILE A 156 -0.25 34.23 20.17
CA ILE A 156 -0.48 33.08 19.26
C ILE A 156 -1.81 32.42 19.71
N PRO A 157 -2.76 32.10 18.81
CA PRO A 157 -4.05 31.54 19.23
C PRO A 157 -3.84 30.17 19.89
N ALA A 158 -3.94 30.14 21.21
CA ALA A 158 -3.69 29.00 22.09
C ALA A 158 -4.80 27.94 22.08
N LYS A 159 -5.44 27.68 20.94
CA LYS A 159 -6.23 26.46 20.76
C LYS A 159 -5.32 25.42 20.10
N GLY A 160 -4.39 24.88 20.89
CA GLY A 160 -3.43 23.89 20.44
C GLY A 160 -4.13 22.74 19.70
N MET A 161 -3.54 22.29 18.59
CA MET A 161 -4.05 21.11 17.87
C MET A 161 -4.12 19.94 18.85
N LYS A 162 -5.35 19.45 19.09
CA LYS A 162 -5.58 18.27 19.91
C LYS A 162 -4.81 17.10 19.31
N ASP A 163 -4.25 16.25 20.17
CA ASP A 163 -3.67 15.00 19.74
C ASP A 163 -4.72 14.24 18.93
N PHE A 164 -4.33 13.76 17.74
CA PHE A 164 -5.22 12.91 16.94
C PHE A 164 -5.48 11.64 17.73
N ILE A 165 -4.41 10.98 18.18
CA ILE A 165 -4.45 9.80 19.04
C ILE A 165 -3.24 9.76 19.96
N THR A 166 -3.44 9.29 21.19
CA THR A 166 -2.36 8.95 22.12
C THR A 166 -2.49 7.49 22.54
N TYR A 167 -1.38 6.76 22.49
CA TYR A 167 -1.27 5.42 23.05
C TYR A 167 -0.38 5.46 24.28
N THR A 168 -0.83 4.83 25.36
CA THR A 168 -0.09 4.74 26.62
C THR A 168 0.32 3.30 26.84
N LYS A 169 1.62 3.06 27.09
CA LYS A 169 2.15 1.75 27.43
C LYS A 169 1.43 1.19 28.65
N ALA A 170 0.97 -0.05 28.56
CA ALA A 170 0.41 -0.73 29.73
C ALA A 170 1.50 -0.95 30.79
N LYS A 171 1.09 -1.06 32.06
CA LYS A 171 2.04 -1.19 33.18
C LYS A 171 2.93 -2.46 33.05
N ASP A 172 2.38 -3.52 32.48
CA ASP A 172 3.05 -4.82 32.29
C ASP A 172 3.71 -4.98 30.91
N THR A 173 3.60 -4.00 30.01
CA THR A 173 4.31 -4.01 28.73
C THR A 173 5.76 -3.55 28.93
N LYS A 174 6.72 -4.39 28.54
CA LYS A 174 8.15 -4.04 28.55
C LYS A 174 8.43 -2.89 27.59
N GLU A 175 9.42 -2.08 27.89
CA GLU A 175 9.78 -0.93 27.04
C GLU A 175 10.15 -1.34 25.61
N SER A 176 10.83 -2.49 25.46
CA SER A 176 11.20 -3.11 24.18
C SER A 176 9.99 -3.55 23.35
N ASP A 177 8.90 -3.90 24.03
CA ASP A 177 7.71 -4.49 23.40
C ASP A 177 6.69 -3.40 23.08
N PHE A 178 6.79 -2.23 23.73
CA PHE A 178 5.91 -1.09 23.48
C PHE A 178 6.19 -0.46 22.11
N HIS A 179 5.46 -0.98 21.14
CA HIS A 179 5.45 -0.53 19.77
C HIS A 179 4.02 -0.18 19.38
N GLN A 180 3.84 0.99 18.78
CA GLN A 180 2.61 1.35 18.11
C GLN A 180 2.99 2.09 16.83
N SER A 181 2.39 1.68 15.72
CA SER A 181 2.47 2.36 14.44
C SER A 181 1.06 2.71 13.96
N MET A 182 0.99 3.74 13.12
CA MET A 182 -0.21 4.13 12.41
C MET A 182 0.20 4.59 11.03
N GLY A 183 -0.54 4.17 10.01
CA GLY A 183 -0.28 4.50 8.61
C GLY A 183 -1.56 4.80 7.87
N PHE A 184 -1.53 5.77 6.97
CA PHE A 184 -2.64 6.01 6.05
C PHE A 184 -2.84 4.77 5.16
N LEU A 185 -4.10 4.41 4.92
CA LEU A 185 -4.48 3.30 4.06
C LEU A 185 -5.10 3.83 2.76
N SER A 186 -6.19 4.59 2.88
CA SER A 186 -6.93 5.10 1.73
C SER A 186 -7.94 6.16 2.16
N PHE A 187 -8.58 6.79 1.18
CA PHE A 187 -9.83 7.52 1.38
C PHE A 187 -11.04 6.63 1.08
N PHE A 188 -12.19 7.00 1.64
CA PHE A 188 -13.48 6.40 1.34
C PHE A 188 -14.63 7.39 1.56
N ASN A 189 -15.78 7.11 0.97
CA ASN A 189 -16.96 7.97 0.99
C ASN A 189 -18.08 7.37 1.86
N THR A 190 -18.79 8.22 2.60
CA THR A 190 -20.05 7.85 3.27
C THR A 190 -21.24 7.98 2.32
N PRO A 191 -22.44 7.43 2.65
CA PRO A 191 -23.64 7.60 1.82
C PRO A 191 -23.98 9.07 1.53
N GLU A 192 -23.63 9.97 2.45
CA GLU A 192 -23.88 11.41 2.31
C GLU A 192 -22.81 12.13 1.46
N GLY A 193 -21.92 11.38 0.78
CA GLY A 193 -20.85 11.92 -0.06
C GLY A 193 -19.69 12.53 0.73
N LYS A 194 -19.57 12.22 2.03
CA LYS A 194 -18.47 12.72 2.85
C LYS A 194 -17.23 11.84 2.67
N LYS A 195 -16.11 12.46 2.30
CA LYS A 195 -14.79 11.78 2.22
C LYS A 195 -14.14 11.66 3.61
N LEU A 196 -13.66 10.46 3.95
CA LEU A 196 -12.99 10.13 5.20
C LEU A 196 -11.65 9.45 4.92
N ALA A 197 -10.61 9.79 5.70
CA ALA A 197 -9.32 9.11 5.64
C ALA A 197 -9.33 7.88 6.54
N LEU A 198 -8.84 6.75 6.05
CA LEU A 198 -8.70 5.51 6.79
C LEU A 198 -7.22 5.32 7.18
N PHE A 199 -6.99 5.01 8.45
CA PHE A 199 -5.66 4.73 8.99
C PHE A 199 -5.61 3.32 9.59
N SER A 200 -4.55 2.57 9.31
CA SER A 200 -4.20 1.36 10.04
C SER A 200 -3.60 1.72 11.38
N VAL A 201 -3.86 0.91 12.39
CA VAL A 201 -3.21 0.97 13.68
C VAL A 201 -2.66 -0.41 13.96
N ASN A 202 -1.38 -0.49 14.33
CA ASN A 202 -0.71 -1.76 14.58
C ASN A 202 0.24 -1.66 15.77
N THR A 203 0.34 -2.73 16.56
CA THR A 203 1.05 -2.71 17.84
C THR A 203 2.27 -3.65 17.93
N GLY A 204 2.74 -4.21 16.81
CA GLY A 204 3.88 -5.12 16.83
C GLY A 204 3.67 -6.27 17.84
N TRP A 205 4.59 -6.42 18.78
CA TRP A 205 4.58 -7.48 19.79
C TRP A 205 3.87 -7.12 21.11
N ASP A 206 3.34 -5.90 21.26
CA ASP A 206 2.64 -5.50 22.49
C ASP A 206 1.28 -6.18 22.62
N LYS A 207 1.18 -7.19 23.49
CA LYS A 207 -0.09 -7.90 23.78
C LYS A 207 -1.20 -7.00 24.34
N ASN A 208 -0.86 -5.81 24.87
CA ASN A 208 -1.82 -4.87 25.47
C ASN A 208 -2.13 -3.68 24.57
N GLY A 209 -1.43 -3.56 23.44
CA GLY A 209 -1.61 -2.46 22.52
C GLY A 209 -2.88 -2.59 21.68
N LYS A 210 -2.99 -1.76 20.64
CA LYS A 210 -4.18 -1.74 19.77
C LYS A 210 -3.80 -2.09 18.35
N ARG A 211 -4.61 -2.93 17.71
CA ARG A 211 -4.59 -3.17 16.27
C ARG A 211 -5.97 -2.86 15.71
N GLY A 212 -6.04 -2.33 14.50
CA GLY A 212 -7.32 -1.97 13.89
C GLY A 212 -7.22 -0.95 12.79
N VAL A 213 -8.36 -0.32 12.54
CA VAL A 213 -8.48 0.82 11.64
C VAL A 213 -9.21 1.98 12.30
N ILE A 214 -8.93 3.19 11.83
CA ILE A 214 -9.52 4.43 12.32
C ILE A 214 -9.89 5.30 11.15
N ALA A 215 -11.15 5.75 11.12
CA ALA A 215 -11.59 6.75 10.16
C ALA A 215 -11.48 8.14 10.75
N TYR A 216 -11.01 9.09 9.94
CA TYR A 216 -10.81 10.46 10.31
C TYR A 216 -11.50 11.40 9.32
N ASP A 217 -12.25 12.35 9.86
CA ASP A 217 -12.83 13.46 9.13
C ASP A 217 -11.78 14.55 9.01
N VAL A 218 -11.05 14.57 7.88
CA VAL A 218 -9.96 15.52 7.62
C VAL A 218 -10.44 16.96 7.74
N LYS A 219 -11.59 17.25 7.12
CA LYS A 219 -12.21 18.58 7.11
C LYS A 219 -12.60 19.08 8.50
N ARG A 220 -13.21 18.22 9.33
CA ARG A 220 -13.61 18.60 10.70
C ARG A 220 -12.50 18.41 11.74
N GLY A 221 -11.38 17.80 11.36
CA GLY A 221 -10.25 17.57 12.25
C GLY A 221 -10.56 16.62 13.41
N ARG A 222 -11.38 15.56 13.19
CA ARG A 222 -11.78 14.64 14.28
C ARG A 222 -11.90 13.20 13.82
N VAL A 223 -11.63 12.27 14.74
CA VAL A 223 -11.92 10.84 14.55
C VAL A 223 -13.42 10.67 14.30
N ALA A 224 -13.78 10.00 13.21
CA ALA A 224 -15.16 9.66 12.90
C ALA A 224 -15.57 8.39 13.67
N TRP A 225 -14.77 7.32 13.55
CA TRP A 225 -14.99 6.05 14.24
C TRP A 225 -13.68 5.25 14.34
N LYS A 226 -13.69 4.19 15.16
CA LYS A 226 -12.57 3.28 15.38
C LYS A 226 -13.07 1.84 15.36
N PHE A 227 -12.35 0.95 14.70
CA PHE A 227 -12.65 -0.48 14.72
C PHE A 227 -11.36 -1.25 15.04
N TYR A 228 -11.25 -1.74 16.28
CA TYR A 228 -10.10 -2.51 16.75
C TYR A 228 -10.34 -4.02 16.66
N PHE A 229 -9.28 -4.80 16.44
CA PHE A 229 -9.33 -6.26 16.35
C PHE A 229 -8.02 -6.87 16.86
N GLY A 230 -8.02 -8.16 17.16
CA GLY A 230 -6.87 -8.85 17.79
C GLY A 230 -5.71 -9.05 16.82
N SER A 231 -5.97 -9.55 15.61
CA SER A 231 -4.96 -9.87 14.61
C SER A 231 -4.28 -8.65 13.97
N THR A 232 -3.17 -8.86 13.24
CA THR A 232 -2.42 -7.79 12.56
C THR A 232 -3.04 -7.45 11.21
N LEU A 233 -3.32 -6.18 10.90
CA LEU A 233 -3.77 -5.78 9.57
C LEU A 233 -2.72 -6.14 8.51
N VAL A 234 -3.17 -6.76 7.41
CA VAL A 234 -2.31 -7.13 6.28
C VAL A 234 -2.61 -6.24 5.09
N GLN A 235 -3.87 -6.24 4.67
CA GLN A 235 -4.34 -5.53 3.48
C GLN A 235 -5.69 -4.89 3.81
N SER A 236 -5.98 -3.78 3.16
CA SER A 236 -7.31 -3.17 3.14
C SER A 236 -7.64 -2.66 1.75
N LYS A 237 -8.88 -2.83 1.32
CA LYS A 237 -9.42 -2.20 0.11
C LYS A 237 -10.71 -1.47 0.44
N VAL A 238 -10.88 -0.31 -0.17
CA VAL A 238 -12.12 0.46 -0.14
C VAL A 238 -12.82 0.24 -1.47
N ILE A 239 -14.07 -0.17 -1.43
CA ILE A 239 -14.83 -0.51 -2.63
C ILE A 239 -16.32 -0.35 -2.35
N ASN A 240 -17.05 0.18 -3.32
CA ASN A 240 -18.48 0.35 -3.23
C ASN A 240 -19.18 -0.83 -3.91
N PHE A 241 -19.51 -1.87 -3.14
CA PHE A 241 -20.11 -3.09 -3.69
C PHE A 241 -21.59 -2.89 -4.05
N ASP A 242 -22.32 -2.06 -3.31
CA ASP A 242 -23.78 -1.92 -3.48
C ASP A 242 -24.24 -0.64 -4.19
N LYS A 243 -23.31 0.28 -4.47
CA LYS A 243 -23.50 1.60 -5.11
C LYS A 243 -24.46 2.53 -4.38
N LYS A 244 -24.84 2.23 -3.13
CA LYS A 244 -25.92 2.90 -2.39
C LYS A 244 -25.50 3.39 -1.01
N ASN A 245 -24.68 2.64 -0.29
CA ASN A 245 -24.43 2.86 1.14
C ASN A 245 -23.03 3.44 1.44
N GLY A 246 -22.50 4.19 0.48
CA GLY A 246 -21.11 4.65 0.50
C GLY A 246 -20.16 3.49 0.20
N ASP A 247 -18.90 3.64 0.57
CA ASP A 247 -17.91 2.60 0.32
C ASP A 247 -17.84 1.61 1.48
N GLU A 248 -17.68 0.32 1.17
CA GLU A 248 -17.30 -0.71 2.11
C GLU A 248 -15.79 -0.79 2.26
N ILE A 249 -15.35 -1.32 3.40
CA ILE A 249 -13.96 -1.46 3.77
C ILE A 249 -13.70 -2.94 4.04
N VAL A 250 -12.98 -3.58 3.12
CA VAL A 250 -12.52 -4.96 3.28
C VAL A 250 -11.16 -4.94 3.96
N ILE A 251 -11.00 -5.74 5.00
CA ILE A 251 -9.75 -5.84 5.77
C ILE A 251 -9.38 -7.31 5.90
N SER A 252 -8.12 -7.64 5.64
CA SER A 252 -7.55 -8.95 5.96
C SER A 252 -6.45 -8.85 7.00
N THR A 253 -6.19 -9.97 7.68
CA THR A 253 -5.26 -9.98 8.79
C THR A 253 -4.27 -11.15 8.80
N TYR A 254 -3.24 -10.99 9.64
CA TYR A 254 -2.21 -11.96 9.97
C TYR A 254 -2.30 -12.33 11.45
N ALA A 255 -2.26 -13.63 11.70
CA ALA A 255 -2.34 -14.22 13.03
C ALA A 255 -0.95 -14.28 13.69
N SER A 256 -0.54 -13.18 14.35
CA SER A 256 0.78 -13.09 14.99
C SER A 256 0.96 -14.02 16.20
N ASN A 257 -0.13 -14.38 16.87
CA ASN A 257 -0.18 -15.21 18.07
C ASN A 257 0.64 -14.65 19.25
N ASN A 258 0.42 -13.37 19.56
CA ASN A 258 1.06 -12.66 20.68
C ASN A 258 0.13 -12.55 21.90
N GLY A 259 -1.08 -13.12 21.83
CA GLY A 259 -2.07 -13.14 22.91
C GLY A 259 -3.01 -11.94 22.93
N LEU A 260 -2.99 -11.08 21.91
CA LEU A 260 -3.92 -9.95 21.83
C LEU A 260 -5.30 -10.42 21.38
N SER A 261 -6.34 -10.04 22.13
CA SER A 261 -7.74 -10.30 21.78
C SER A 261 -8.58 -9.03 21.94
N LEU A 262 -9.29 -8.65 20.88
CA LEU A 262 -10.15 -7.46 20.83
C LEU A 262 -11.37 -7.73 19.93
N ASN A 263 -12.55 -7.21 20.31
CA ASN A 263 -13.80 -7.32 19.54
C ASN A 263 -14.15 -8.75 19.09
N GLY A 264 -13.90 -9.73 19.97
CA GLY A 264 -14.14 -11.14 19.71
C GLY A 264 -13.27 -11.71 18.59
N THR A 265 -12.05 -11.20 18.44
CA THR A 265 -11.01 -11.73 17.55
C THR A 265 -9.70 -11.81 18.32
N GLY A 266 -9.09 -12.99 18.35
CA GLY A 266 -7.72 -13.18 18.83
C GLY A 266 -6.72 -12.91 17.71
N ASP A 267 -5.42 -12.92 18.04
CA ASP A 267 -4.35 -12.96 17.06
C ASP A 267 -3.78 -14.37 16.82
N ASP A 268 -4.45 -15.38 17.34
CA ASP A 268 -4.27 -16.81 17.10
C ASP A 268 -4.99 -17.31 15.83
N SER A 269 -5.68 -16.43 15.12
CA SER A 269 -6.35 -16.70 13.85
C SER A 269 -6.25 -15.49 12.92
N SER A 270 -6.42 -15.75 11.63
CA SER A 270 -6.43 -14.76 10.56
C SER A 270 -7.85 -14.62 10.02
N TYR A 271 -8.22 -13.38 9.68
CA TYR A 271 -9.61 -13.01 9.45
C TYR A 271 -9.75 -12.18 8.18
N VAL A 272 -10.97 -12.20 7.65
CA VAL A 272 -11.48 -11.13 6.77
C VAL A 272 -12.64 -10.45 7.48
N PHE A 273 -12.65 -9.12 7.39
CA PHE A 273 -13.72 -8.25 7.85
C PHE A 273 -14.26 -7.47 6.67
N VAL A 274 -15.56 -7.20 6.68
CA VAL A 274 -16.14 -6.14 5.87
C VAL A 274 -16.85 -5.18 6.81
N LEU A 275 -16.45 -3.92 6.75
CA LEU A 275 -17.09 -2.82 7.46
C LEU A 275 -17.86 -1.98 6.44
N ASN A 276 -18.95 -1.35 6.87
CA ASN A 276 -19.53 -0.26 6.09
C ASN A 276 -18.76 1.06 6.34
N SER A 277 -19.10 2.11 5.59
CA SER A 277 -18.52 3.45 5.72
C SER A 277 -18.71 4.11 7.11
N ALA A 278 -19.67 3.62 7.92
CA ALA A 278 -19.86 4.07 9.30
C ALA A 278 -18.97 3.32 10.32
N GLY A 279 -18.15 2.36 9.87
CA GLY A 279 -17.29 1.54 10.72
C GLY A 279 -18.02 0.40 11.41
N ASN A 280 -19.27 0.12 11.03
CA ASN A 280 -20.02 -1.01 11.56
C ASN A 280 -19.60 -2.29 10.85
N LEU A 281 -19.41 -3.35 11.63
CA LEU A 281 -19.10 -4.68 11.09
C LEU A 281 -20.32 -5.24 10.36
N LEU A 282 -20.20 -5.46 9.05
CA LEU A 282 -21.21 -6.19 8.27
C LEU A 282 -21.08 -7.69 8.55
N TRP A 283 -19.86 -8.21 8.41
CA TRP A 283 -19.53 -9.57 8.79
C TRP A 283 -18.03 -9.73 9.02
N LYS A 284 -17.67 -10.80 9.75
CA LYS A 284 -16.29 -11.28 9.91
C LYS A 284 -16.23 -12.77 9.67
N ARG A 285 -15.10 -13.25 9.16
CA ARG A 285 -14.85 -14.68 8.97
C ARG A 285 -13.44 -15.03 9.39
N ASN A 286 -13.31 -16.08 10.21
CA ASN A 286 -12.03 -16.75 10.45
C ASN A 286 -11.71 -17.59 9.21
N ILE A 287 -10.53 -17.38 8.63
CA ILE A 287 -10.08 -18.09 7.42
C ILE A 287 -8.98 -19.07 7.75
N GLY A 288 -8.03 -18.70 8.61
CA GLY A 288 -6.88 -19.54 8.93
C GLY A 288 -6.44 -19.43 10.39
N PRO A 289 -5.66 -20.43 10.87
CA PRO A 289 -5.16 -20.46 12.24
C PRO A 289 -3.96 -19.51 12.44
N TYR A 290 -3.24 -19.69 13.54
CA TYR A 290 -2.05 -18.93 13.87
C TYR A 290 -0.96 -19.01 12.78
N TRP A 291 -0.17 -17.94 12.66
CA TRP A 291 0.88 -17.75 11.64
C TRP A 291 0.42 -17.86 10.18
N THR A 292 -0.89 -17.75 9.97
CA THR A 292 -1.46 -17.56 8.63
C THR A 292 -1.79 -16.09 8.41
N ARG A 293 -1.69 -15.68 7.16
CA ARG A 293 -2.11 -14.40 6.62
C ARG A 293 -3.30 -14.67 5.71
N VAL A 294 -4.27 -13.77 5.70
CA VAL A 294 -5.28 -13.76 4.64
C VAL A 294 -4.94 -12.68 3.62
N ASN A 295 -4.98 -13.05 2.35
CA ASN A 295 -4.98 -12.11 1.23
C ASN A 295 -6.36 -12.18 0.56
N PHE A 296 -6.71 -11.13 -0.18
CA PHE A 296 -7.94 -11.14 -0.95
C PHE A 296 -7.83 -10.28 -2.20
N GLU A 297 -8.67 -10.63 -3.18
CA GLU A 297 -8.94 -9.81 -4.35
C GLU A 297 -10.44 -9.52 -4.46
N THR A 298 -10.76 -8.40 -5.09
CA THR A 298 -12.14 -7.97 -5.36
C THR A 298 -12.33 -7.83 -6.85
N GLY A 299 -13.33 -8.47 -7.43
CA GLY A 299 -13.49 -8.52 -8.89
C GLY A 299 -14.77 -9.21 -9.33
N TYR A 300 -15.03 -9.20 -10.62
CA TYR A 300 -16.21 -9.85 -11.22
C TYR A 300 -15.87 -11.31 -11.55
N PHE A 301 -15.90 -12.19 -10.55
CA PHE A 301 -15.38 -13.56 -10.70
C PHE A 301 -16.46 -14.58 -11.10
N ASP A 302 -17.73 -14.32 -10.80
CA ASP A 302 -18.84 -15.23 -11.15
C ASP A 302 -19.88 -14.58 -12.05
N SER A 303 -19.95 -13.25 -12.04
CA SER A 303 -20.87 -12.50 -12.88
C SER A 303 -20.39 -11.08 -13.10
N TYR A 304 -20.76 -10.49 -14.24
CA TYR A 304 -20.55 -9.06 -14.52
C TYR A 304 -21.39 -8.11 -13.65
N LYS A 305 -22.30 -8.64 -12.82
CA LYS A 305 -23.36 -7.83 -12.18
C LYS A 305 -22.90 -7.21 -10.88
N LYS A 306 -22.04 -7.91 -10.13
CA LYS A 306 -21.54 -7.44 -8.84
C LYS A 306 -20.11 -7.94 -8.64
N PRO A 307 -19.24 -7.14 -8.01
CA PRO A 307 -17.94 -7.66 -7.60
C PRO A 307 -18.12 -8.64 -6.44
N GLU A 308 -17.28 -9.67 -6.40
CA GLU A 308 -17.14 -10.62 -5.31
C GLU A 308 -15.76 -10.51 -4.63
N LEU A 309 -15.60 -11.16 -3.48
CA LEU A 309 -14.27 -11.38 -2.89
C LEU A 309 -13.76 -12.77 -3.23
N VAL A 310 -12.53 -12.85 -3.71
CA VAL A 310 -11.75 -14.08 -3.62
C VAL A 310 -10.78 -13.96 -2.47
N VAL A 311 -10.90 -14.87 -1.50
CA VAL A 311 -10.09 -14.90 -0.28
C VAL A 311 -9.23 -16.15 -0.28
N TYR A 312 -7.95 -16.01 0.07
CA TYR A 312 -7.02 -17.13 0.11
C TYR A 312 -5.95 -16.93 1.20
N LEU A 313 -5.39 -18.04 1.67
CA LEU A 313 -4.38 -18.02 2.74
C LEU A 313 -2.97 -17.85 2.17
N GLY A 314 -2.23 -16.89 2.72
CA GLY A 314 -0.78 -16.81 2.66
C GLY A 314 -0.19 -17.45 3.92
N LEU A 315 0.81 -18.31 3.78
CA LEU A 315 1.38 -19.03 4.93
C LEU A 315 2.85 -18.62 5.13
N ASN A 316 3.21 -18.26 6.36
CA ASN A 316 4.60 -17.94 6.70
C ASN A 316 5.39 -19.14 7.27
N ARG A 317 4.71 -20.24 7.65
CA ARG A 317 5.29 -21.42 8.32
C ARG A 317 4.65 -22.73 7.83
N ASP A 318 5.11 -23.86 8.38
CA ASP A 318 4.75 -25.23 7.99
C ASP A 318 3.26 -25.39 7.66
N VAL A 319 3.05 -25.80 6.41
CA VAL A 319 1.76 -25.78 5.74
C VAL A 319 1.11 -27.13 5.93
N LYS A 320 -0.14 -27.12 6.40
CA LYS A 320 -1.00 -28.27 6.18
C LYS A 320 -1.76 -28.07 4.86
N PRO A 321 -1.77 -29.06 3.94
CA PRO A 321 -2.44 -28.93 2.64
C PRO A 321 -3.88 -28.45 2.70
N GLU A 322 -4.60 -28.76 3.78
CA GLU A 322 -5.98 -28.33 4.02
C GLU A 322 -6.16 -26.80 4.19
N HIS A 323 -5.07 -26.05 4.40
CA HIS A 323 -5.11 -24.59 4.53
C HIS A 323 -4.94 -23.88 3.18
N ASP A 324 -4.51 -24.54 2.11
CA ASP A 324 -4.39 -23.90 0.80
C ASP A 324 -5.74 -23.94 0.06
N VAL A 325 -6.68 -23.13 0.52
CA VAL A 325 -8.02 -23.07 -0.06
C VAL A 325 -8.38 -21.64 -0.44
N MET A 326 -9.03 -21.51 -1.59
CA MET A 326 -9.63 -20.26 -2.05
C MET A 326 -11.14 -20.27 -1.78
N TYR A 327 -11.66 -19.12 -1.37
CA TYR A 327 -13.08 -18.90 -1.14
C TYR A 327 -13.57 -17.78 -2.04
N LEU A 328 -14.66 -18.01 -2.75
CA LEU A 328 -15.43 -16.94 -3.37
C LEU A 328 -16.53 -16.55 -2.39
N ILE A 329 -16.58 -15.29 -2.00
CA ILE A 329 -17.44 -14.80 -0.94
C ILE A 329 -18.25 -13.61 -1.45
N ASP A 330 -19.55 -13.63 -1.14
CA ASP A 330 -20.40 -12.46 -1.33
C ASP A 330 -19.98 -11.34 -0.35
N PRO A 331 -19.57 -10.17 -0.86
CA PRO A 331 -18.99 -9.10 -0.06
C PRO A 331 -19.92 -8.49 0.98
N LEU A 332 -21.23 -8.51 0.73
CA LEU A 332 -22.19 -7.82 1.57
C LEU A 332 -22.70 -8.75 2.68
N THR A 333 -22.80 -10.04 2.40
CA THR A 333 -23.39 -11.02 3.32
C THR A 333 -22.36 -11.94 3.98
N GLY A 334 -21.15 -12.03 3.43
CA GLY A 334 -20.11 -12.95 3.89
C GLY A 334 -20.42 -14.42 3.58
N LYS A 335 -21.44 -14.69 2.76
CA LYS A 335 -21.81 -16.04 2.32
C LYS A 335 -20.72 -16.59 1.39
N ILE A 336 -20.24 -17.80 1.68
CA ILE A 336 -19.35 -18.52 0.77
C ILE A 336 -20.18 -19.00 -0.43
N LEU A 337 -19.83 -18.52 -1.61
CA LEU A 337 -20.42 -18.90 -2.89
C LEU A 337 -19.72 -20.12 -3.47
N ARG A 338 -18.39 -20.18 -3.33
CA ARG A 338 -17.54 -21.26 -3.85
C ARG A 338 -16.34 -21.48 -2.94
N LYS A 339 -15.84 -22.73 -2.92
CA LYS A 339 -14.63 -23.14 -2.22
C LYS A 339 -13.81 -24.02 -3.16
N SER A 340 -12.50 -23.76 -3.29
CA SER A 340 -11.64 -24.62 -4.09
C SER A 340 -11.55 -26.02 -3.47
N LYS A 341 -11.47 -27.05 -4.31
CA LYS A 341 -11.35 -28.45 -3.86
C LYS A 341 -9.93 -28.85 -3.49
N LYS A 342 -8.94 -28.11 -3.97
CA LYS A 342 -7.51 -28.41 -3.86
C LYS A 342 -6.72 -27.14 -3.53
N ALA A 343 -5.50 -27.38 -3.10
CA ALA A 343 -4.40 -26.43 -3.07
C ALA A 343 -4.18 -25.83 -4.47
N MET A 344 -4.50 -24.54 -4.63
CA MET A 344 -4.36 -23.84 -5.91
C MET A 344 -3.10 -22.98 -5.98
N LEU A 345 -2.75 -22.32 -4.87
CA LEU A 345 -1.68 -21.34 -4.81
C LEU A 345 -0.43 -21.88 -4.11
N SER A 346 -0.54 -23.06 -3.48
CA SER A 346 0.47 -23.73 -2.66
C SER A 346 1.27 -22.73 -1.83
N SER A 347 0.56 -21.80 -1.20
CA SER A 347 0.97 -21.02 -0.03
C SER A 347 2.28 -20.22 -0.08
N GLY A 348 2.44 -19.25 -0.97
CA GLY A 348 3.58 -18.34 -0.82
C GLY A 348 3.61 -17.11 -1.69
N CYS A 349 2.48 -16.45 -1.89
CA CYS A 349 2.56 -15.01 -2.09
C CYS A 349 3.24 -14.43 -0.85
N SER A 350 4.47 -13.98 -1.03
CA SER A 350 5.30 -13.51 0.07
C SER A 350 4.75 -12.22 0.68
N HIS A 351 5.52 -11.52 1.52
CA HIS A 351 5.07 -10.45 2.42
C HIS A 351 4.28 -9.28 1.80
N TYR A 352 4.03 -9.26 0.49
CA TYR A 352 3.41 -8.18 -0.27
C TYR A 352 2.32 -8.73 -1.19
N GLU A 353 1.27 -7.91 -1.40
CA GLU A 353 0.12 -8.14 -2.26
C GLU A 353 0.58 -8.38 -3.71
N ARG A 354 0.82 -9.64 -4.09
CA ARG A 354 1.49 -10.02 -5.36
C ARG A 354 0.68 -11.02 -6.18
N SER A 355 -0.64 -10.85 -6.16
CA SER A 355 -1.54 -11.35 -7.20
C SER A 355 -1.97 -10.18 -8.07
N ALA A 356 -2.12 -10.44 -9.37
CA ALA A 356 -2.83 -9.54 -10.27
C ALA A 356 -4.24 -10.07 -10.51
N ARG A 357 -5.14 -9.14 -10.83
CA ARG A 357 -6.54 -9.43 -11.07
C ARG A 357 -7.08 -8.54 -12.20
N GLY A 358 -7.68 -9.18 -13.19
CA GLY A 358 -8.38 -8.54 -14.30
C GLY A 358 -8.91 -9.58 -15.27
N ASP A 359 -9.73 -9.16 -16.22
CA ASP A 359 -10.15 -9.97 -17.37
C ASP A 359 -8.99 -10.12 -18.34
N PHE A 360 -8.23 -11.22 -18.21
CA PHE A 360 -7.05 -11.48 -19.03
C PHE A 360 -7.38 -12.41 -20.21
N THR A 361 -8.61 -12.91 -20.29
CA THR A 361 -9.10 -13.75 -21.39
C THR A 361 -10.00 -13.01 -22.37
N GLY A 362 -10.48 -11.82 -22.01
CA GLY A 362 -11.40 -11.02 -22.81
C GLY A 362 -12.84 -11.53 -22.76
N ASP A 363 -13.17 -12.39 -21.78
CA ASP A 363 -14.53 -12.88 -21.58
C ASP A 363 -15.31 -11.98 -20.60
N GLY A 364 -14.65 -11.00 -19.99
CA GLY A 364 -15.16 -10.01 -19.03
C GLY A 364 -15.42 -10.57 -17.62
N ILE A 365 -14.99 -11.79 -17.34
CA ILE A 365 -14.86 -12.33 -15.99
C ILE A 365 -13.41 -12.10 -15.54
N ASP A 366 -13.23 -11.66 -14.31
CA ASP A 366 -11.89 -11.43 -13.77
C ASP A 366 -11.20 -12.78 -13.48
N GLU A 367 -9.94 -12.90 -13.91
CA GLU A 367 -9.02 -13.94 -13.48
C GLU A 367 -8.15 -13.47 -12.30
N ILE A 368 -7.50 -14.44 -11.65
CA ILE A 368 -6.40 -14.21 -10.71
C ILE A 368 -5.13 -14.79 -11.30
N VAL A 369 -4.10 -13.96 -11.40
CA VAL A 369 -2.75 -14.39 -11.77
C VAL A 369 -1.87 -14.30 -10.53
N ALA A 370 -1.30 -15.43 -10.14
CA ALA A 370 -0.48 -15.51 -8.94
C ALA A 370 0.75 -16.39 -9.16
N GLY A 371 1.83 -15.99 -8.51
CA GLY A 371 3.03 -16.80 -8.37
C GLY A 371 2.91 -17.75 -7.17
N THR A 372 3.52 -18.92 -7.27
CA THR A 372 3.37 -20.00 -6.29
C THR A 372 4.71 -20.49 -5.73
N ARG A 373 4.69 -21.20 -4.59
CA ARG A 373 5.93 -21.75 -3.99
C ARG A 373 6.53 -22.92 -4.73
N ASP A 374 5.68 -23.70 -5.41
CA ASP A 374 6.11 -24.77 -6.33
C ASP A 374 6.74 -24.19 -7.61
N GLY A 375 6.80 -22.86 -7.73
CA GLY A 375 7.52 -22.15 -8.77
C GLY A 375 6.81 -22.12 -10.09
N TYR A 376 5.50 -21.92 -10.05
CA TYR A 376 4.67 -21.70 -11.21
C TYR A 376 4.02 -20.32 -11.12
N ILE A 377 3.73 -19.74 -12.27
CA ILE A 377 2.72 -18.70 -12.39
C ILE A 377 1.45 -19.42 -12.84
N LYS A 378 0.36 -19.22 -12.09
CA LYS A 378 -0.95 -19.80 -12.39
C LYS A 378 -1.94 -18.69 -12.66
N MET A 379 -2.69 -18.82 -13.74
CA MET A 379 -3.89 -18.04 -14.02
C MET A 379 -5.09 -18.89 -13.65
N ILE A 380 -5.93 -18.36 -12.76
CA ILE A 380 -7.03 -19.06 -12.12
C ILE A 380 -8.32 -18.30 -12.44
N ASP A 381 -9.30 -18.99 -13.01
CA ASP A 381 -10.62 -18.41 -13.27
C ASP A 381 -11.44 -18.25 -11.98
N GLY A 382 -12.59 -17.56 -12.06
CA GLY A 382 -13.47 -17.41 -10.90
C GLY A 382 -14.12 -18.72 -10.40
N PHE A 383 -14.08 -19.79 -11.20
CA PHE A 383 -14.46 -21.16 -10.81
C PHE A 383 -13.36 -21.91 -10.07
N PHE A 384 -12.22 -21.26 -9.86
CA PHE A 384 -11.01 -21.85 -9.32
C PHE A 384 -10.54 -23.03 -10.18
N ASN A 385 -10.52 -22.89 -11.50
CA ASN A 385 -9.76 -23.76 -12.39
C ASN A 385 -8.49 -23.05 -12.81
N ILE A 386 -7.38 -23.79 -12.89
CA ILE A 386 -6.15 -23.28 -13.49
C ILE A 386 -6.33 -23.33 -15.01
N ILE A 387 -6.47 -22.17 -15.64
CA ILE A 387 -6.70 -22.06 -17.09
C ILE A 387 -5.41 -21.85 -17.88
N LYS A 388 -4.37 -21.30 -17.24
CA LYS A 388 -3.00 -21.24 -17.78
C LYS A 388 -1.98 -21.47 -16.67
N GLN A 389 -0.86 -22.09 -17.03
CA GLN A 389 0.27 -22.30 -16.13
C GLN A 389 1.59 -22.12 -16.88
N SER A 390 2.55 -21.44 -16.25
CA SER A 390 3.91 -21.32 -16.79
C SER A 390 4.64 -22.67 -16.76
N LYS A 391 5.84 -22.70 -17.34
CA LYS A 391 6.84 -23.73 -16.98
C LYS A 391 7.18 -23.65 -15.48
N GLY A 392 7.69 -24.74 -14.93
CA GLY A 392 8.19 -24.77 -13.55
C GLY A 392 9.55 -24.09 -13.43
N TYR A 393 9.69 -23.23 -12.42
CA TYR A 393 10.94 -22.55 -12.06
C TYR A 393 11.62 -23.15 -10.82
N ASN A 394 10.99 -24.14 -10.17
CA ASN A 394 11.49 -24.84 -8.97
C ASN A 394 11.91 -23.90 -7.82
N ARG A 395 11.33 -22.69 -7.77
CA ARG A 395 11.60 -21.64 -6.79
C ARG A 395 10.36 -20.80 -6.58
N ILE A 396 10.22 -20.17 -5.42
CA ILE A 396 9.15 -19.22 -5.18
C ILE A 396 9.21 -18.11 -6.24
N ILE A 397 8.09 -17.91 -6.92
CA ILE A 397 7.90 -16.83 -7.88
C ILE A 397 6.79 -15.92 -7.38
N ASP A 398 7.01 -14.61 -7.47
CA ASP A 398 6.04 -13.59 -7.09
C ASP A 398 5.62 -12.81 -8.35
N VAL A 399 4.32 -12.62 -8.58
CA VAL A 399 3.81 -11.80 -9.69
C VAL A 399 3.85 -10.33 -9.25
N ILE A 400 4.47 -9.47 -10.05
CA ILE A 400 4.59 -8.03 -9.77
C ILE A 400 3.45 -7.27 -10.45
N ALA A 401 3.22 -7.57 -11.73
CA ALA A 401 2.23 -6.88 -12.53
C ALA A 401 1.79 -7.77 -13.71
N VAL A 402 0.58 -7.52 -14.21
CA VAL A 402 0.04 -8.15 -15.40
C VAL A 402 -0.57 -7.04 -16.25
N GLU A 403 0.11 -6.68 -17.33
CA GLU A 403 -0.21 -5.55 -18.20
C GLU A 403 0.30 -5.82 -19.62
N ASP A 404 -0.26 -5.13 -20.60
CA ASP A 404 0.23 -5.14 -21.98
C ASP A 404 1.51 -4.27 -22.08
N PHE A 405 2.67 -4.91 -21.83
CA PHE A 405 3.96 -4.21 -21.74
C PHE A 405 4.55 -3.89 -23.12
N ASP A 406 4.14 -4.62 -24.16
CA ASP A 406 4.63 -4.41 -25.52
C ASP A 406 3.62 -3.76 -26.48
N ASN A 407 2.40 -3.48 -26.00
CA ASN A 407 1.27 -2.86 -26.70
C ASN A 407 0.76 -3.72 -27.88
N ASP A 408 0.81 -5.05 -27.78
CA ASP A 408 0.24 -5.97 -28.78
C ASP A 408 -1.26 -6.26 -28.57
N GLY A 409 -1.84 -5.72 -27.49
CA GLY A 409 -3.22 -5.92 -27.06
C GLY A 409 -3.41 -7.15 -26.17
N ARG A 410 -2.33 -7.82 -25.74
CA ARG A 410 -2.38 -8.96 -24.82
C ARG A 410 -1.58 -8.61 -23.56
N PRO A 411 -2.07 -8.98 -22.37
CA PRO A 411 -1.32 -8.74 -21.15
C PRO A 411 -0.18 -9.75 -20.98
N GLU A 412 1.02 -9.25 -20.71
CA GLU A 412 2.18 -9.99 -20.24
C GLU A 412 2.22 -10.06 -18.72
N ILE A 413 3.01 -10.99 -18.16
CA ILE A 413 3.15 -11.19 -16.72
C ILE A 413 4.57 -10.85 -16.29
N ALA A 414 4.75 -9.72 -15.63
CA ALA A 414 6.01 -9.41 -14.96
C ALA A 414 6.05 -10.11 -13.59
N ALA A 415 7.04 -10.98 -13.39
CA ALA A 415 7.23 -11.73 -12.16
C ALA A 415 8.68 -11.69 -11.70
N PHE A 416 8.91 -11.94 -10.41
CA PHE A 416 10.24 -12.01 -9.82
C PHE A 416 10.47 -13.37 -9.17
N ILE A 417 11.62 -13.96 -9.51
CA ILE A 417 12.13 -15.16 -8.85
C ILE A 417 13.16 -14.72 -7.83
N ARG A 418 12.92 -15.10 -6.56
CA ARG A 418 13.83 -14.72 -5.46
C ARG A 418 15.27 -15.11 -5.76
N ASP A 419 16.17 -14.18 -5.47
CA ASP A 419 17.63 -14.29 -5.59
C ASP A 419 18.17 -14.43 -7.02
N GLU A 420 17.34 -14.19 -8.04
CA GLU A 420 17.76 -14.33 -9.43
C GLU A 420 17.43 -13.10 -10.29
N LYS A 421 16.23 -13.08 -10.88
CA LYS A 421 15.90 -12.20 -12.02
C LYS A 421 14.40 -11.91 -12.07
N ILE A 422 14.08 -10.81 -12.76
CA ILE A 422 12.73 -10.54 -13.26
C ILE A 422 12.51 -11.39 -14.50
N VAL A 423 11.34 -12.00 -14.61
CA VAL A 423 10.84 -12.73 -15.77
C VAL A 423 9.63 -11.96 -16.30
N ILE A 424 9.60 -11.71 -17.60
CA ILE A 424 8.45 -11.16 -18.33
C ILE A 424 8.01 -12.24 -19.31
#